data_AF-A0A968N7W0-F1
#
_entry.id   AF-A0A968N7W0-F1
#
_cell.length_a   1.000
_cell.length_b   1.000
_cell.length_c   1.000
_cell.angle_alpha   90.00
_cell.angle_beta   90.00
_cell.angle_gamma   90.00
#
_symmetry.space_group_name_H-M   'P 1'
#
loop_
_entity.id
_entity.type
_entity.pdbx_description
1 polymer ?
#
loop_
_entity_poly.entity_id
_entity_poly.type
_entity_poly.pdbx_seq_one_letter_code
_entity_poly.pdbx_strand_id
1 'polypeptide(L)'
;MTNAETSITNLATEQGTQNGRLSSLEANTAGSSADIGVLRADVNSNDAEISALKTQDTVHSNQIAALQNDAANKATLSHTHALADITDSGEIAALNTGALFANDAGNLVIDWASFPTNSIPALSGEVLYNDAGTVRKTTIEFLLAQTLSPFAYRGTYNANTNTPTLSDVTGNEGDLYVVDTAGTIDLGSGDISLAEGDYLFHSGSAWQKGGSSAVGGVSSFNSRTGAITPAASDYDASQVDNDSSVSGTFVSDALDALKTLADANASATAALDSSDIDNASTITGATVTLALNALKTQQDINTNDVAINASNIAAATLTLATLADAEAGTDNSDYMSPLRTFQAIDTKTDDTKIATDSLWSSSKINAELGVISTRRNPQKLH
;
A
#
# COMPACT_ATOMS: atom_id res chain seq x y z
N MET A 1 -73.93 -43.39 -115.66
CA MET A 1 -72.47 -43.62 -115.67
C MET A 1 -71.78 -43.01 -114.46
N THR A 2 -72.11 -41.78 -114.06
CA THR A 2 -71.48 -41.04 -112.94
C THR A 2 -71.35 -41.85 -111.64
N ASN A 3 -72.39 -42.58 -111.21
CA ASN A 3 -72.34 -43.32 -109.94
C ASN A 3 -71.32 -44.48 -109.94
N ALA A 4 -71.09 -45.12 -111.09
CA ALA A 4 -70.15 -46.24 -111.19
C ALA A 4 -68.69 -45.76 -111.15
N GLU A 5 -68.39 -44.65 -111.84
CA GLU A 5 -67.05 -44.03 -111.82
C GLU A 5 -66.71 -43.46 -110.42
N THR A 6 -67.68 -42.84 -109.75
CA THR A 6 -67.53 -42.39 -108.35
C THR A 6 -67.26 -43.57 -107.42
N SER A 7 -67.97 -44.69 -107.60
CA SER A 7 -67.77 -45.88 -106.76
C SER A 7 -66.39 -46.51 -106.97
N ILE A 8 -65.91 -46.59 -108.22
CA ILE A 8 -64.57 -47.10 -108.53
C ILE A 8 -63.48 -46.20 -107.92
N THR A 9 -63.63 -44.89 -108.02
CA THR A 9 -62.67 -43.92 -107.45
C THR A 9 -62.61 -44.03 -105.92
N ASN A 10 -63.78 -44.16 -105.27
CA ASN A 10 -63.86 -44.34 -103.82
C ASN A 10 -63.21 -45.66 -103.38
N LEU A 11 -63.46 -46.76 -104.10
CA LEU A 11 -62.83 -48.05 -103.81
C LEU A 11 -61.31 -48.01 -104.01
N ALA A 12 -60.81 -47.32 -105.04
CA ALA A 12 -59.37 -47.15 -105.24
C ALA A 12 -58.72 -46.32 -104.12
N THR A 13 -59.43 -45.30 -103.62
CA THR A 13 -58.97 -44.49 -102.49
C THR A 13 -58.94 -45.32 -101.20
N GLU A 14 -60.01 -46.07 -100.90
CA GLU A 14 -60.07 -46.98 -99.74
C GLU A 14 -58.97 -48.05 -99.82
N GLN A 15 -58.75 -48.65 -100.99
CA GLN A 15 -57.67 -49.61 -101.21
C GLN A 15 -56.30 -48.97 -100.96
N GLY A 16 -56.08 -47.73 -101.41
CA GLY A 16 -54.87 -46.96 -101.12
C GLY A 16 -54.67 -46.72 -99.62
N THR A 17 -55.73 -46.34 -98.91
CA THR A 17 -55.71 -46.17 -97.44
C THR A 17 -55.44 -47.50 -96.72
N GLN A 18 -56.07 -48.59 -97.15
CA GLN A 18 -55.86 -49.93 -96.59
C GLN A 18 -54.43 -50.42 -96.82
N ASN A 19 -53.87 -50.19 -98.01
CA ASN A 19 -52.47 -50.51 -98.30
C ASN A 19 -51.52 -49.71 -97.40
N GLY A 20 -51.77 -48.40 -97.18
CA GLY A 20 -50.98 -47.59 -96.25
C GLY A 20 -51.05 -48.07 -94.80
N ARG A 21 -52.25 -48.49 -94.34
CA ARG A 21 -52.44 -49.10 -93.02
C ARG A 21 -51.71 -50.44 -92.90
N LEU A 22 -51.76 -51.28 -93.94
CA LEU A 22 -51.07 -52.57 -93.96
C LEU A 22 -49.56 -52.39 -93.89
N SER A 23 -48.99 -51.49 -94.70
CA SER A 23 -47.54 -51.18 -94.64
C SER A 23 -47.12 -50.66 -93.26
N SER A 24 -47.97 -49.86 -92.60
CA SER A 24 -47.71 -49.40 -91.24
C SER A 24 -47.76 -50.55 -90.22
N LEU A 25 -48.72 -51.47 -90.37
CA LEU A 25 -48.83 -52.66 -89.51
C LEU A 25 -47.65 -53.61 -89.71
N GLU A 26 -47.20 -53.82 -90.94
CA GLU A 26 -46.02 -54.61 -91.27
C GLU A 26 -44.76 -53.98 -90.67
N ALA A 27 -44.60 -52.66 -90.76
CA ALA A 27 -43.50 -51.93 -90.12
C ALA A 27 -43.52 -52.07 -88.59
N ASN A 28 -44.69 -51.91 -87.95
CA ASN A 28 -44.84 -52.09 -86.50
C ASN A 28 -44.58 -53.55 -86.06
N THR A 29 -45.00 -54.53 -86.87
CA THR A 29 -44.77 -55.96 -86.59
C THR A 29 -43.29 -56.31 -86.74
N ALA A 30 -42.62 -55.76 -87.76
CA ALA A 30 -41.17 -55.90 -87.92
C ALA A 30 -40.40 -55.27 -86.75
N GLY A 31 -40.80 -54.07 -86.32
CA GLY A 31 -40.26 -53.41 -85.12
C GLY A 31 -40.45 -54.24 -83.86
N SER A 32 -41.68 -54.72 -83.61
CA SER A 32 -41.98 -55.58 -82.45
C SER A 32 -41.18 -56.89 -82.47
N SER A 33 -40.97 -57.48 -83.66
CA SER A 33 -40.14 -58.67 -83.83
C SER A 33 -38.67 -58.40 -83.51
N ALA A 34 -38.16 -57.23 -83.88
CA ALA A 34 -36.80 -56.80 -83.53
C ALA A 34 -36.65 -56.59 -82.02
N ASP A 35 -37.60 -55.91 -81.37
CA ASP A 35 -37.61 -55.69 -79.92
C ASP A 35 -37.69 -57.02 -79.14
N ILE A 36 -38.53 -57.96 -79.58
CA ILE A 36 -38.58 -59.32 -79.02
C ILE A 36 -37.25 -60.05 -79.23
N GLY A 37 -36.59 -59.85 -80.37
CA GLY A 37 -35.26 -60.37 -80.66
C GLY A 37 -34.22 -59.89 -79.65
N VAL A 38 -34.22 -58.59 -79.33
CA VAL A 38 -33.34 -57.98 -78.32
C VAL A 38 -33.66 -58.50 -76.92
N LEU A 39 -34.94 -58.48 -76.51
CA LEU A 39 -35.36 -59.00 -75.20
C LEU A 39 -34.96 -60.46 -75.00
N ARG A 40 -35.05 -61.28 -76.04
CA ARG A 40 -34.61 -62.68 -75.99
C ARG A 40 -33.09 -62.80 -75.83
N ALA A 41 -32.31 -61.91 -76.44
CA ALA A 41 -30.87 -61.89 -76.25
C ALA A 41 -30.50 -61.49 -74.81
N ASP A 42 -31.17 -60.49 -74.25
CA ASP A 42 -30.96 -60.06 -72.87
C ASP A 42 -31.34 -61.16 -71.87
N VAL A 43 -32.46 -61.86 -72.08
CA VAL A 43 -32.86 -63.01 -71.25
C VAL A 43 -31.81 -64.12 -71.31
N ASN A 44 -31.30 -64.46 -72.49
CA ASN A 44 -30.25 -65.47 -72.63
C ASN A 44 -28.94 -65.05 -71.91
N SER A 45 -28.60 -63.76 -71.95
CA SER A 45 -27.45 -63.21 -71.23
C SER A 45 -27.63 -63.31 -69.71
N ASN A 46 -28.81 -62.94 -69.22
CA ASN A 46 -29.14 -63.04 -67.80
C ASN A 46 -29.15 -64.49 -67.32
N ASP A 47 -29.67 -65.43 -68.12
CA ASP A 47 -29.63 -66.87 -67.81
C ASP A 47 -28.19 -67.40 -67.70
N ALA A 48 -27.29 -66.92 -68.56
CA ALA A 48 -25.87 -67.25 -68.49
C ALA A 48 -25.21 -66.69 -67.22
N GLU A 49 -25.49 -65.42 -66.88
CA GLU A 49 -24.98 -64.78 -65.66
C GLU A 49 -25.49 -65.47 -64.39
N ILE A 50 -26.78 -65.79 -64.33
CA ILE A 50 -27.38 -66.52 -63.20
C ILE A 50 -26.73 -67.90 -63.04
N SER A 51 -26.43 -68.59 -64.15
CA SER A 51 -25.75 -69.89 -64.11
C SER A 51 -24.32 -69.79 -63.59
N ALA A 52 -23.60 -68.72 -63.96
CA ALA A 52 -22.26 -68.43 -63.43
C ALA A 52 -22.30 -68.11 -61.93
N LEU A 53 -23.22 -67.25 -61.49
CA LEU A 53 -23.40 -66.89 -60.08
C LEU A 53 -23.74 -68.11 -59.21
N LYS A 54 -24.60 -69.02 -59.67
CA LYS A 54 -24.89 -70.28 -58.97
C LYS A 54 -23.66 -71.17 -58.80
N THR A 55 -22.80 -71.20 -59.82
CA THR A 55 -21.53 -71.94 -59.75
C THR A 55 -20.61 -71.32 -58.71
N GLN A 56 -20.50 -69.99 -58.70
CA GLN A 56 -19.70 -69.27 -57.71
C GLN A 56 -20.20 -69.46 -56.28
N ASP A 57 -21.52 -69.45 -56.06
CA ASP A 57 -22.12 -69.67 -54.74
C ASP A 57 -21.82 -71.07 -54.19
N THR A 58 -21.78 -72.06 -55.08
CA THR A 58 -21.34 -73.43 -54.74
C THR A 58 -19.86 -73.45 -54.33
N VAL A 59 -18.99 -72.74 -55.05
CA VAL A 59 -17.56 -72.62 -54.70
C VAL A 59 -17.38 -71.93 -53.36
N HIS A 60 -18.04 -70.80 -53.13
CA HIS A 60 -17.97 -70.08 -51.86
C HIS A 60 -18.49 -70.93 -50.69
N SER A 61 -19.57 -71.68 -50.88
CA SER A 61 -20.10 -72.60 -49.87
C SER A 61 -19.06 -73.67 -49.47
N ASN A 62 -18.36 -74.23 -50.46
CA ASN A 62 -17.28 -75.20 -50.20
C ASN A 62 -16.08 -74.55 -49.49
N GLN A 63 -15.70 -73.32 -49.85
CA GLN A 63 -14.62 -72.58 -49.18
C GLN A 63 -14.97 -72.24 -47.74
N ILE A 64 -16.22 -71.83 -47.47
CA ILE A 64 -16.72 -71.56 -46.12
C ILE A 64 -16.66 -72.83 -45.29
N ALA A 65 -17.12 -73.97 -45.81
CA ALA A 65 -17.05 -75.25 -45.10
C ALA A 65 -15.60 -75.65 -44.77
N ALA A 66 -14.65 -75.43 -45.69
CA ALA A 66 -13.23 -75.68 -45.45
C ALA A 66 -12.66 -74.77 -44.35
N LEU A 67 -12.93 -73.46 -44.42
CA LEU A 67 -12.49 -72.50 -43.39
C LEU A 67 -13.11 -72.79 -42.02
N GLN A 68 -14.37 -73.24 -41.98
CA GLN A 68 -15.02 -73.67 -40.75
C GLN A 68 -14.33 -74.89 -40.14
N ASN A 69 -13.92 -75.86 -40.97
CA ASN A 69 -13.14 -77.01 -40.52
C ASN A 69 -11.75 -76.60 -40.02
N ASP A 70 -11.04 -75.72 -40.72
CA ASP A 70 -9.73 -75.21 -40.29
C ASP A 70 -9.84 -74.43 -38.96
N ALA A 71 -10.86 -73.60 -38.81
CA ALA A 71 -11.13 -72.87 -37.58
C ALA A 71 -11.49 -73.81 -36.42
N ALA A 72 -12.33 -74.83 -36.67
CA ALA A 72 -12.67 -75.85 -35.68
C ALA A 72 -11.44 -76.66 -35.26
N ASN A 73 -10.60 -77.07 -36.21
CA ASN A 73 -9.35 -77.77 -35.93
C ASN A 73 -8.39 -76.88 -35.11
N LYS A 74 -8.26 -75.60 -35.46
CA LYS A 74 -7.43 -74.64 -34.72
C LYS A 74 -7.97 -74.36 -33.31
N ALA A 75 -9.28 -74.36 -33.11
CA ALA A 75 -9.91 -74.19 -31.80
C ALA A 75 -9.79 -75.44 -30.91
N THR A 76 -9.75 -76.64 -31.51
CA THR A 76 -9.64 -77.91 -30.77
C THR A 76 -8.19 -78.27 -30.43
N LEU A 77 -7.23 -77.77 -31.21
CA LEU A 77 -5.81 -77.78 -30.84
C LEU A 77 -5.58 -76.75 -29.73
N SER A 78 -5.59 -77.20 -28.48
CA SER A 78 -4.87 -76.49 -27.43
C SER A 78 -3.40 -76.44 -27.86
N HIS A 79 -2.92 -75.26 -28.26
CA HIS A 79 -1.52 -75.07 -28.59
C HIS A 79 -0.74 -74.95 -27.28
N THR A 80 -0.65 -76.06 -26.54
CA THR A 80 0.33 -76.17 -25.47
C THR A 80 1.69 -76.38 -26.14
N HIS A 81 2.30 -75.29 -26.59
CA HIS A 81 3.71 -75.34 -26.95
C HIS A 81 4.48 -75.58 -25.65
N ALA A 82 5.06 -76.77 -25.50
CA ALA A 82 6.08 -76.94 -24.48
C ALA A 82 7.30 -76.14 -24.94
N LEU A 83 8.07 -75.57 -24.00
CA LEU A 83 9.26 -74.77 -24.32
C LEU A 83 10.27 -75.53 -25.22
N ALA A 84 10.21 -76.86 -25.22
CA ALA A 84 11.00 -77.73 -26.11
C ALA A 84 10.66 -77.59 -27.60
N ASP A 85 9.43 -77.19 -27.94
CA ASP A 85 8.97 -77.06 -29.33
C ASP A 85 9.52 -75.78 -30.01
N ILE A 86 10.12 -74.87 -29.22
CA ILE A 86 10.90 -73.72 -29.72
C ILE A 86 12.35 -74.18 -29.92
N THR A 87 12.54 -75.17 -30.79
CA THR A 87 13.89 -75.57 -31.24
C THR A 87 14.30 -74.78 -32.47
N ASP A 88 14.09 -73.45 -32.45
CA ASP A 88 14.75 -72.59 -33.41
C ASP A 88 16.08 -72.17 -32.80
N SER A 89 17.18 -72.69 -33.36
CA SER A 89 18.56 -72.45 -32.94
C SER A 89 19.04 -71.01 -33.19
N GLY A 90 18.13 -70.03 -33.22
CA GLY A 90 18.39 -68.61 -33.37
C GLY A 90 18.27 -67.90 -32.03
N GLU A 91 19.42 -67.62 -31.40
CA GLU A 91 19.72 -66.56 -30.42
C GLU A 91 18.79 -66.31 -29.20
N ILE A 92 17.73 -67.10 -28.99
CA ILE A 92 16.85 -67.03 -27.81
C ILE A 92 17.03 -68.29 -26.92
N ALA A 93 17.99 -69.15 -27.24
CA ALA A 93 18.39 -70.26 -26.37
C ALA A 93 19.17 -69.82 -25.11
N ALA A 94 19.48 -68.53 -24.95
CA ALA A 94 20.22 -68.01 -23.79
C ALA A 94 19.33 -67.75 -22.55
N LEU A 95 18.01 -67.89 -22.65
CA LEU A 95 17.09 -67.67 -21.52
C LEU A 95 16.64 -68.99 -20.87
N ASN A 96 17.52 -69.99 -20.82
CA ASN A 96 17.30 -71.25 -20.11
C ASN A 96 17.29 -71.11 -18.57
N THR A 97 17.02 -69.89 -18.06
CA THR A 97 16.77 -69.60 -16.64
C THR A 97 15.71 -68.49 -16.51
N GLY A 98 14.45 -68.81 -16.86
CA GLY A 98 13.25 -68.40 -16.10
C GLY A 98 12.88 -66.91 -15.95
N ALA A 99 12.82 -66.11 -17.02
CA ALA A 99 12.52 -64.67 -16.88
C ALA A 99 11.33 -64.10 -17.70
N LEU A 100 10.62 -64.90 -18.51
CA LEU A 100 9.52 -64.36 -19.31
C LEU A 100 8.39 -65.37 -19.45
N PHE A 101 7.34 -65.22 -18.64
CA PHE A 101 6.10 -65.98 -18.80
C PHE A 101 5.01 -65.03 -19.29
N ALA A 102 4.33 -65.39 -20.38
CA ALA A 102 3.04 -64.79 -20.69
C ALA A 102 1.99 -65.46 -19.78
N ASN A 103 1.14 -64.68 -19.11
CA ASN A 103 0.02 -65.25 -18.38
C ASN A 103 -1.14 -65.58 -19.35
N ASP A 104 -2.12 -66.36 -18.89
CA ASP A 104 -3.28 -66.80 -19.68
C ASP A 104 -4.16 -65.65 -20.21
N ALA A 105 -3.91 -64.40 -19.77
CA ALA A 105 -4.55 -63.20 -20.27
C ALA A 105 -3.76 -62.49 -21.39
N GLY A 106 -2.64 -63.05 -21.85
CA GLY A 106 -1.80 -62.46 -22.90
C GLY A 106 -0.92 -61.30 -22.44
N ASN A 107 -0.83 -61.05 -21.13
CA ASN A 107 0.08 -60.05 -20.60
C ASN A 107 1.47 -60.66 -20.37
N LEU A 108 2.51 -59.94 -20.82
CA LEU A 108 3.89 -60.25 -20.51
C LEU A 108 4.11 -60.01 -19.01
N VAL A 109 4.28 -61.08 -18.23
CA VAL A 109 4.61 -60.98 -16.80
C VAL A 109 6.11 -61.19 -16.68
N ILE A 110 6.82 -60.10 -16.37
CA ILE A 110 8.21 -60.18 -15.91
C ILE A 110 8.15 -60.61 -14.45
N ASP A 111 8.51 -61.86 -14.14
CA ASP A 111 8.64 -62.32 -12.77
C ASP A 111 9.87 -61.65 -12.14
N TRP A 112 9.63 -60.60 -11.35
CA TRP A 112 10.71 -59.87 -10.70
C TRP A 112 11.35 -60.67 -9.55
N ALA A 113 10.70 -61.73 -9.06
CA ALA A 113 11.20 -62.55 -7.96
C ALA A 113 12.33 -63.50 -8.38
N SER A 114 12.49 -63.78 -9.70
CA SER A 114 13.55 -64.64 -10.22
C SER A 114 14.83 -63.90 -10.62
N PHE A 115 14.86 -62.55 -10.56
CA PHE A 115 16.09 -61.79 -10.77
C PHE A 115 17.02 -61.95 -9.56
N PRO A 116 18.20 -62.57 -9.70
CA PRO A 116 19.16 -62.64 -8.61
C PRO A 116 19.50 -61.21 -8.20
N THR A 117 19.24 -60.87 -6.95
CA THR A 117 19.34 -59.52 -6.36
C THR A 117 20.73 -58.89 -6.46
N ASN A 118 21.72 -59.58 -7.04
CA ASN A 118 23.14 -59.23 -6.97
C ASN A 118 23.81 -59.18 -8.36
N SER A 119 23.06 -59.23 -9.47
CA SER A 119 23.67 -59.17 -10.81
C SER A 119 22.74 -58.50 -11.80
N ILE A 120 22.53 -57.18 -11.65
CA ILE A 120 22.08 -56.38 -12.80
C ILE A 120 23.26 -56.42 -13.78
N PRO A 121 23.13 -57.05 -14.97
CA PRO A 121 24.18 -57.00 -15.96
C PRO A 121 24.44 -55.53 -16.25
N ALA A 122 25.70 -55.11 -16.19
CA ALA A 122 26.11 -53.77 -16.57
C ALA A 122 25.75 -53.55 -18.05
N LEU A 123 24.51 -53.15 -18.29
CA LEU A 123 23.96 -52.80 -19.60
C LEU A 123 23.78 -51.29 -19.58
N SER A 124 24.52 -50.67 -20.48
CA SER A 124 24.77 -49.25 -20.57
C SER A 124 23.53 -48.38 -20.37
N GLY A 125 23.53 -47.60 -19.29
CA GLY A 125 22.80 -46.33 -19.20
C GLY A 125 21.33 -46.39 -18.79
N GLU A 126 20.56 -47.45 -19.07
CA GLU A 126 19.09 -47.43 -18.91
C GLU A 126 18.50 -48.70 -18.28
N VAL A 127 17.60 -48.53 -17.31
CA VAL A 127 16.87 -49.60 -16.60
C VAL A 127 15.36 -49.38 -16.75
N LEU A 128 14.61 -50.47 -16.86
CA LEU A 128 13.15 -50.46 -16.79
C LEU A 128 12.70 -50.71 -15.34
N TYR A 129 11.75 -49.94 -14.84
CA TYR A 129 11.16 -50.12 -13.51
C TYR A 129 9.63 -50.03 -13.59
N ASN A 130 8.96 -50.66 -12.63
CA ASN A 130 7.51 -50.59 -12.50
C ASN A 130 7.13 -49.40 -11.61
N ASP A 131 6.45 -48.41 -12.18
CA ASP A 131 5.82 -47.31 -11.46
C ASP A 131 4.32 -47.59 -11.35
N ALA A 132 3.89 -48.10 -10.19
CA ALA A 132 2.49 -48.34 -9.86
C ALA A 132 1.67 -49.10 -10.94
N GLY A 133 2.26 -50.11 -11.57
CA GLY A 133 1.64 -50.93 -12.62
C GLY A 133 2.02 -50.52 -14.05
N THR A 134 2.81 -49.46 -14.23
CA THR A 134 3.30 -49.02 -15.54
C THR A 134 4.81 -49.23 -15.65
N VAL A 135 5.25 -49.95 -16.68
CA VAL A 135 6.69 -50.10 -16.96
C VAL A 135 7.24 -48.79 -17.55
N ARG A 136 8.18 -48.17 -16.85
CA ARG A 136 8.87 -46.93 -17.26
C ARG A 136 10.35 -47.18 -17.48
N LYS A 137 10.98 -46.36 -18.31
CA LYS A 137 12.42 -46.35 -18.57
C LYS A 137 13.09 -45.24 -17.77
N THR A 138 14.23 -45.53 -17.17
CA THR A 138 15.07 -44.56 -16.46
C THR A 138 16.54 -44.88 -16.65
N THR A 139 17.44 -44.03 -16.15
CA THR A 139 18.87 -44.34 -16.09
C THR A 139 19.25 -44.93 -14.73
N ILE A 140 20.30 -45.75 -14.70
CA ILE A 140 20.87 -46.26 -13.43
C ILE A 140 21.20 -45.09 -12.51
N GLU A 141 21.80 -44.03 -13.05
CA GLU A 141 22.15 -42.81 -12.30
C GLU A 141 20.93 -42.11 -11.69
N PHE A 142 19.82 -42.03 -12.43
CA PHE A 142 18.59 -41.42 -11.93
C PHE A 142 17.92 -42.27 -10.85
N LEU A 143 17.95 -43.59 -10.98
CA LEU A 143 17.42 -44.51 -9.96
C LEU A 143 18.27 -44.50 -8.68
N LEU A 144 19.59 -44.42 -8.81
CA LEU A 144 20.51 -44.23 -7.68
C LEU A 144 20.29 -42.86 -7.02
N ALA A 145 20.10 -41.78 -7.78
CA ALA A 145 19.85 -40.45 -7.23
C ALA A 145 18.49 -40.34 -6.48
N GLN A 146 17.48 -41.12 -6.87
CA GLN A 146 16.17 -41.13 -6.21
C GLN A 146 16.12 -42.00 -4.95
N THR A 147 17.03 -42.98 -4.82
CA THR A 147 17.16 -43.83 -3.62
C THR A 147 18.23 -43.34 -2.66
N LEU A 148 19.22 -42.60 -3.17
CA LEU A 148 20.24 -41.90 -2.41
C LEU A 148 19.87 -40.42 -2.32
N SER A 149 18.86 -40.11 -1.52
CA SER A 149 19.13 -39.00 -0.62
C SER A 149 20.35 -39.46 0.19
N PRO A 150 21.51 -38.77 0.18
CA PRO A 150 22.65 -39.18 1.01
C PRO A 150 22.26 -39.23 2.49
N PHE A 151 21.09 -38.68 2.84
CA PHE A 151 20.49 -38.72 4.16
C PHE A 151 19.15 -39.46 4.15
N ALA A 152 19.08 -40.57 4.86
CA ALA A 152 17.87 -41.33 5.13
C ALA A 152 17.27 -40.90 6.48
N TYR A 153 16.18 -40.14 6.45
CA TYR A 153 15.53 -39.64 7.66
C TYR A 153 14.98 -40.80 8.53
N ARG A 154 15.37 -40.83 9.81
CA ARG A 154 15.03 -41.86 10.80
C ARG A 154 14.08 -41.39 11.89
N GLY A 155 13.79 -40.09 11.95
CA GLY A 155 12.88 -39.49 12.92
C GLY A 155 13.53 -38.39 13.75
N THR A 156 13.00 -38.15 14.95
CA THR A 156 13.56 -37.16 15.88
C THR A 156 14.52 -37.78 16.88
N TYR A 157 15.44 -36.98 17.41
CA TYR A 157 16.43 -37.37 18.42
C TYR A 157 16.43 -36.43 19.61
N ASN A 158 16.31 -36.99 20.81
CA ASN A 158 16.43 -36.26 22.06
C ASN A 158 17.87 -36.35 22.57
N ALA A 159 18.62 -35.25 22.47
CA ALA A 159 20.03 -35.21 22.86
C ALA A 159 20.24 -35.18 24.38
N ASN A 160 19.22 -34.82 25.16
CA ASN A 160 19.29 -34.83 26.63
C ASN A 160 19.15 -36.25 27.20
N THR A 161 18.40 -37.13 26.55
CA THR A 161 18.16 -38.51 27.03
C THR A 161 18.78 -39.61 26.16
N ASN A 162 19.45 -39.27 25.06
CA ASN A 162 19.94 -40.21 24.03
C ASN A 162 18.80 -41.15 23.58
N THR A 163 17.75 -40.56 23.00
CA THR A 163 16.56 -41.30 22.56
C THR A 163 16.23 -40.95 21.10
N PRO A 164 16.23 -41.93 20.17
CA PRO A 164 16.61 -43.34 20.37
C PRO A 164 18.07 -43.49 20.83
N THR A 165 18.41 -44.63 21.45
CA THR A 165 19.77 -44.87 21.94
C THR A 165 20.72 -45.03 20.76
N LEU A 166 21.55 -44.01 20.55
CA LEU A 166 22.59 -43.97 19.54
C LEU A 166 23.98 -44.10 20.17
N SER A 167 24.91 -44.50 19.33
CA SER A 167 26.35 -44.62 19.51
C SER A 167 26.97 -44.74 18.11
N ASP A 168 28.27 -44.50 17.95
CA ASP A 168 28.97 -44.58 16.65
C ASP A 168 28.94 -45.97 16.01
N VAL A 169 28.56 -46.99 16.78
CA VAL A 169 28.37 -48.36 16.27
C VAL A 169 26.91 -48.69 15.96
N THR A 170 25.97 -47.79 16.30
CA THR A 170 24.53 -47.95 16.02
C THR A 170 24.10 -46.89 15.01
N GLY A 171 24.22 -47.20 13.72
CA GLY A 171 23.82 -46.33 12.61
C GLY A 171 24.40 -46.85 11.29
N ASN A 172 23.70 -46.61 10.18
CA ASN A 172 24.22 -46.85 8.84
C ASN A 172 24.65 -45.52 8.22
N GLU A 173 25.63 -45.55 7.32
CA GLU A 173 26.00 -44.36 6.53
C GLU A 173 24.76 -43.70 5.92
N GLY A 174 24.60 -42.40 6.16
CA GLY A 174 23.48 -41.61 5.70
C GLY A 174 22.26 -41.60 6.62
N ASP A 175 22.20 -42.36 7.72
CA ASP A 175 21.08 -42.20 8.67
C ASP A 175 21.03 -40.76 9.22
N LEU A 176 19.84 -40.15 9.23
CA LEU A 176 19.63 -38.76 9.65
C LEU A 176 18.51 -38.65 10.68
N TYR A 177 18.78 -38.00 11.81
CA TYR A 177 17.78 -37.57 12.78
C TYR A 177 17.70 -36.03 12.85
N VAL A 178 16.53 -35.52 13.24
CA VAL A 178 16.34 -34.11 13.59
C VAL A 178 16.23 -34.00 15.10
N VAL A 179 17.00 -33.12 15.71
CA VAL A 179 17.04 -32.98 17.17
C VAL A 179 15.76 -32.30 17.67
N ASP A 180 15.01 -32.94 18.56
CA ASP A 180 13.79 -32.36 19.16
C ASP A 180 14.02 -31.76 20.55
N THR A 181 15.12 -32.12 21.21
CA THR A 181 15.48 -31.65 22.54
C THR A 181 16.98 -31.45 22.60
N ALA A 182 17.42 -30.23 22.93
CA ALA A 182 18.83 -29.87 22.99
C ALA A 182 19.59 -30.63 24.10
N GLY A 183 20.89 -30.83 23.89
CA GLY A 183 21.77 -31.52 24.82
C GLY A 183 23.19 -31.68 24.28
N THR A 184 24.12 -32.03 25.17
CA THR A 184 25.47 -32.46 24.79
C THR A 184 25.59 -33.95 25.08
N ILE A 185 25.97 -34.72 24.07
CA ILE A 185 26.05 -36.19 24.15
C ILE A 185 27.33 -36.69 23.50
N ASP A 186 27.99 -37.65 24.15
CA ASP A 186 29.08 -38.43 23.55
C ASP A 186 28.52 -39.76 23.04
N LEU A 187 28.66 -40.00 21.74
CA LEU A 187 28.20 -41.20 21.07
C LEU A 187 29.35 -42.20 20.80
N GLY A 188 30.59 -41.88 21.20
CA GLY A 188 31.78 -42.73 21.04
C GLY A 188 33.01 -42.01 20.50
N SER A 189 32.83 -40.85 19.89
CA SER A 189 33.88 -40.03 19.26
C SER A 189 34.05 -38.65 19.91
N GLY A 190 33.52 -38.47 21.12
CA GLY A 190 33.58 -37.24 21.89
C GLY A 190 32.25 -36.48 21.93
N ASP A 191 32.20 -35.44 22.77
CA ASP A 191 31.00 -34.64 23.00
C ASP A 191 30.52 -33.90 21.74
N ILE A 192 29.25 -34.12 21.38
CA ILE A 192 28.54 -33.41 20.32
C ILE A 192 27.49 -32.52 20.97
N SER A 193 27.59 -31.20 20.76
CA SER A 193 26.60 -30.23 21.25
C SER A 193 25.51 -29.98 20.20
N LEU A 194 24.28 -30.36 20.54
CA LEU A 194 23.11 -30.34 19.67
C LEU A 194 22.04 -29.40 20.26
N ALA A 195 21.53 -28.49 19.43
CA ALA A 195 20.37 -27.65 19.69
C ALA A 195 19.11 -28.27 19.06
N GLU A 196 17.93 -27.88 19.54
CA GLU A 196 16.67 -28.23 18.89
C GLU A 196 16.66 -27.73 17.43
N GLY A 197 16.28 -28.61 16.50
CA GLY A 197 16.30 -28.38 15.05
C GLY A 197 17.63 -28.69 14.35
N ASP A 198 18.68 -29.08 15.08
CA ASP A 198 19.91 -29.57 14.47
C ASP A 198 19.69 -30.90 13.72
N TYR A 199 20.49 -31.12 12.68
CA TYR A 199 20.57 -32.40 12.00
C TYR A 199 21.68 -33.24 12.63
N LEU A 200 21.38 -34.49 12.98
CA LEU A 200 22.37 -35.48 13.44
C LEU A 200 22.43 -36.59 12.40
N PHE A 201 23.56 -36.76 11.71
CA PHE A 201 23.70 -37.75 10.65
C PHE A 201 24.86 -38.70 10.89
N HIS A 202 24.78 -39.92 10.40
CA HIS A 202 25.84 -40.92 10.54
C HIS A 202 26.71 -40.97 9.28
N SER A 203 28.03 -40.79 9.41
CA SER A 203 28.99 -40.75 8.28
C SER A 203 29.44 -42.13 7.79
N GLY A 204 28.87 -43.20 8.33
CA GLY A 204 29.33 -44.57 8.15
C GLY A 204 30.35 -45.03 9.19
N SER A 205 30.92 -44.09 9.95
CA SER A 205 31.91 -44.39 11.01
C SER A 205 31.59 -43.76 12.36
N ALA A 206 30.84 -42.64 12.38
CA ALA A 206 30.45 -41.94 13.59
C ALA A 206 29.20 -41.08 13.33
N TRP A 207 28.49 -40.74 14.40
CA TRP A 207 27.45 -39.71 14.35
C TRP A 207 28.10 -38.32 14.36
N GLN A 208 27.60 -37.43 13.49
CA GLN A 208 28.12 -36.09 13.31
C GLN A 208 26.97 -35.09 13.20
N LYS A 209 27.21 -33.88 13.68
CA LYS A 209 26.27 -32.77 13.53
C LYS A 209 26.30 -32.23 12.09
N GLY A 210 25.17 -32.28 11.41
CA GLY A 210 24.91 -31.60 10.14
C GLY A 210 24.60 -30.13 10.36
N GLY A 211 24.89 -29.29 9.36
CA GLY A 211 24.72 -27.84 9.44
C GLY A 211 23.34 -27.47 10.00
N SER A 212 23.33 -26.70 11.09
CA SER A 212 22.13 -26.29 11.80
C SER A 212 21.16 -25.56 10.87
N SER A 213 19.89 -25.98 10.82
CA SER A 213 18.81 -25.04 10.55
C SER A 213 18.62 -24.22 11.83
N ALA A 214 19.62 -23.40 12.16
CA ALA A 214 19.47 -22.43 13.23
C ALA A 214 18.32 -21.53 12.80
N VAL A 215 17.19 -21.78 13.45
CA VAL A 215 15.97 -20.96 13.57
C VAL A 215 16.25 -19.55 13.06
N GLY A 216 15.47 -19.10 12.06
CA GLY A 216 15.59 -17.80 11.39
C GLY A 216 15.47 -16.60 12.32
N GLY A 217 16.50 -16.39 13.13
CA GLY A 217 16.69 -15.28 14.05
C GLY A 217 17.73 -14.31 13.52
N VAL A 218 17.85 -13.18 14.22
CA VAL A 218 18.85 -12.17 13.91
C VAL A 218 20.24 -12.74 14.24
N SER A 219 21.10 -12.88 13.23
CA SER A 219 22.47 -13.40 13.42
C SER A 219 23.32 -12.52 14.33
N SER A 220 23.12 -11.19 14.23
CA SER A 220 23.65 -10.21 15.17
C SER A 220 22.85 -8.90 15.08
N PHE A 221 22.67 -8.20 16.20
CA PHE A 221 22.12 -6.85 16.23
C PHE A 221 23.02 -5.97 17.10
N ASN A 222 23.50 -4.86 16.53
CA ASN A 222 24.41 -3.92 17.22
C ASN A 222 25.60 -4.64 17.91
N SER A 223 26.27 -5.53 17.18
CA SER A 223 27.37 -6.39 17.65
C SER A 223 27.05 -7.41 18.76
N ARG A 224 25.77 -7.60 19.11
CA ARG A 224 25.31 -8.62 20.07
C ARG A 224 24.75 -9.84 19.31
N THR A 225 24.93 -11.03 19.87
CA THR A 225 24.40 -12.31 19.34
C THR A 225 23.54 -13.02 20.39
N GLY A 226 22.73 -13.99 19.96
CA GLY A 226 21.83 -14.72 20.86
C GLY A 226 20.49 -14.01 21.09
N ALA A 227 19.92 -14.15 22.29
CA ALA A 227 18.67 -13.48 22.65
C ALA A 227 18.89 -11.95 22.74
N ILE A 228 18.33 -11.21 21.79
CA ILE A 228 18.43 -9.75 21.75
C ILE A 228 17.20 -9.14 22.43
N THR A 229 17.42 -8.39 23.50
CA THR A 229 16.43 -7.47 24.08
C THR A 229 16.83 -6.03 23.74
N PRO A 230 15.88 -5.14 23.39
CA PRO A 230 16.17 -3.73 23.19
C PRO A 230 16.92 -3.13 24.38
N ALA A 231 18.01 -2.43 24.11
CA ALA A 231 18.83 -1.72 25.08
C ALA A 231 18.85 -0.22 24.75
N ALA A 232 19.28 0.59 25.71
CA ALA A 232 19.55 2.00 25.45
C ALA A 232 20.56 2.15 24.29
N SER A 233 20.33 3.15 23.44
CA SER A 233 21.17 3.45 22.25
C SER A 233 21.09 2.45 21.10
N ASP A 234 20.10 1.56 21.07
CA ASP A 234 19.86 0.69 19.91
C ASP A 234 19.17 1.38 18.74
N TYR A 235 18.50 2.49 19.01
CA TYR A 235 17.72 3.22 18.02
C TYR A 235 17.95 4.72 18.21
N ASP A 236 18.17 5.42 17.09
CA ASP A 236 18.08 6.87 17.05
C ASP A 236 16.61 7.30 16.95
N ALA A 237 16.28 8.51 17.42
CA ALA A 237 14.90 9.03 17.36
C ALA A 237 14.36 9.12 15.90
N SER A 238 15.24 9.23 14.90
CA SER A 238 14.90 9.22 13.48
C SER A 238 14.60 7.82 12.92
N GLN A 239 14.77 6.77 13.72
CA GLN A 239 14.49 5.38 13.35
C GLN A 239 13.26 4.82 14.08
N VAL A 240 12.69 5.59 15.01
CA VAL A 240 11.53 5.19 15.79
C VAL A 240 10.31 5.94 15.28
N ASP A 241 9.29 5.21 14.86
CA ASP A 241 8.03 5.78 14.41
C ASP A 241 7.38 6.63 15.51
N ASN A 242 6.81 7.75 15.12
CA ASN A 242 6.07 8.62 16.03
C ASN A 242 4.66 8.08 16.27
N ASP A 243 4.42 7.57 17.48
CA ASP A 243 3.10 7.10 17.94
C ASP A 243 2.35 8.16 18.78
N SER A 244 2.68 9.44 18.60
CA SER A 244 1.99 10.55 19.26
C SER A 244 1.03 11.26 18.31
N SER A 245 0.22 12.18 18.85
CA SER A 245 -0.62 13.08 18.04
C SER A 245 0.13 14.30 17.49
N VAL A 246 1.43 14.44 17.78
CA VAL A 246 2.26 15.53 17.24
C VAL A 246 2.59 15.19 15.79
N SER A 247 2.62 16.19 14.90
CA SER A 247 2.93 15.99 13.48
C SER A 247 4.37 15.49 13.29
N GLY A 248 4.57 14.53 12.39
CA GLY A 248 5.89 13.96 12.06
C GLY A 248 5.82 12.46 11.82
N THR A 249 6.73 11.92 10.99
CA THR A 249 6.78 10.47 10.71
C THR A 249 7.53 9.74 11.82
N PHE A 250 8.70 10.26 12.20
CA PHE A 250 9.54 9.71 13.26
C PHE A 250 9.53 10.58 14.52
N VAL A 251 9.99 10.02 15.64
CA VAL A 251 10.08 10.75 16.92
C VAL A 251 10.93 12.02 16.79
N SER A 252 11.98 12.02 15.96
CA SER A 252 12.76 13.22 15.66
C SER A 252 11.92 14.36 15.07
N ASP A 253 11.03 14.05 14.12
CA ASP A 253 10.19 15.05 13.45
C ASP A 253 9.21 15.69 14.45
N ALA A 254 8.64 14.87 15.33
CA ALA A 254 7.73 15.33 16.38
C ALA A 254 8.45 16.23 17.41
N LEU A 255 9.69 15.90 17.76
CA LEU A 255 10.52 16.74 18.64
C LEU A 255 10.85 18.09 18.00
N ASP A 256 11.18 18.12 16.71
CA ASP A 256 11.43 19.36 15.97
C ASP A 256 10.18 20.23 15.86
N ALA A 257 9.00 19.62 15.66
CA ALA A 257 7.73 20.32 15.66
C ALA A 257 7.41 20.94 17.04
N LEU A 258 7.61 20.19 18.13
CA LEU A 258 7.45 20.70 19.49
C LEU A 258 8.44 21.81 19.81
N LYS A 259 9.70 21.68 19.36
CA LYS A 259 10.70 22.73 19.54
C LYS A 259 10.30 24.00 18.82
N THR A 260 9.81 23.90 17.59
CA THR A 260 9.31 25.04 16.83
C THR A 260 8.17 25.75 17.57
N LEU A 261 7.22 24.99 18.11
CA LEU A 261 6.11 25.54 18.89
C LEU A 261 6.59 26.22 20.18
N ALA A 262 7.56 25.61 20.87
CA ALA A 262 8.15 26.18 22.08
C ALA A 262 8.89 27.50 21.79
N ASP A 263 9.67 27.55 20.72
CA ASP A 263 10.41 28.75 20.31
C ASP A 263 9.44 29.88 19.89
N ALA A 264 8.34 29.53 19.20
CA ALA A 264 7.28 30.47 18.86
C ALA A 264 6.58 31.03 20.11
N ASN A 265 6.25 30.18 21.08
CA ASN A 265 5.62 30.60 22.33
C ASN A 265 6.55 31.47 23.19
N ALA A 266 7.85 31.14 23.24
CA ALA A 266 8.86 31.96 23.88
C ALA A 266 8.96 33.34 23.22
N SER A 267 8.94 33.38 21.88
CA SER A 267 8.96 34.64 21.12
C SER A 267 7.72 35.48 21.36
N ALA A 268 6.53 34.88 21.37
CA ALA A 268 5.27 35.56 21.66
C ALA A 268 5.28 36.15 23.08
N THR A 269 5.78 35.39 24.06
CA THR A 269 5.89 35.84 25.46
C THR A 269 6.86 37.02 25.59
N ALA A 270 8.01 36.98 24.89
CA ALA A 270 9.00 38.05 24.90
C ALA A 270 8.53 39.33 24.19
N ALA A 271 7.57 39.21 23.26
CA ALA A 271 7.00 40.33 22.53
C ALA A 271 5.88 41.07 23.30
N LEU A 272 5.37 40.49 24.39
CA LEU A 272 4.34 41.13 25.21
C LEU A 272 4.85 42.45 25.80
N ASP A 273 4.14 43.54 25.50
CA ASP A 273 4.34 44.85 26.11
C ASP A 273 3.06 45.30 26.84
N SER A 274 3.19 46.30 27.70
CA SER A 274 2.11 47.09 28.27
C SER A 274 1.10 47.63 27.24
N SER A 275 1.45 47.70 25.96
CA SER A 275 0.52 48.08 24.89
C SER A 275 -0.46 46.98 24.54
N ASP A 276 -0.14 45.73 24.85
CA ASP A 276 -0.98 44.56 24.58
C ASP A 276 -1.96 44.27 25.72
N ILE A 277 -1.84 45.01 26.83
CA ILE A 277 -2.70 44.87 28.00
C ILE A 277 -3.78 45.95 27.95
N ASP A 278 -5.03 45.51 27.92
CA ASP A 278 -6.20 46.40 28.03
C ASP A 278 -6.18 47.16 29.35
N ASN A 279 -6.53 48.44 29.30
CA ASN A 279 -6.64 49.28 30.47
C ASN A 279 -7.97 49.03 31.19
N ALA A 280 -7.92 48.36 32.34
CA ALA A 280 -9.09 48.12 33.19
C ALA A 280 -9.42 49.28 34.16
N SER A 281 -8.68 50.39 34.13
CA SER A 281 -8.91 51.54 35.00
C SER A 281 -9.90 52.55 34.41
N THR A 282 -10.22 53.58 35.19
CA THR A 282 -11.03 54.72 34.72
C THR A 282 -10.21 55.82 34.03
N ILE A 283 -8.89 55.66 33.92
CA ILE A 283 -8.01 56.62 33.24
C ILE A 283 -8.18 56.48 31.72
N THR A 284 -8.20 57.60 30.99
CA THR A 284 -8.38 57.60 29.54
C THR A 284 -7.26 56.84 28.82
N GLY A 285 -7.63 55.92 27.93
CA GLY A 285 -6.72 55.13 27.10
C GLY A 285 -7.18 53.67 27.02
N ALA A 286 -7.11 53.06 25.83
CA ALA A 286 -7.57 51.68 25.64
C ALA A 286 -6.62 50.64 26.25
N THR A 287 -5.32 50.94 26.30
CA THR A 287 -4.26 50.04 26.77
C THR A 287 -3.47 50.65 27.92
N VAL A 288 -2.72 49.84 28.68
CA VAL A 288 -1.94 50.30 29.84
C VAL A 288 -0.91 51.37 29.44
N THR A 289 -0.22 51.21 28.31
CA THR A 289 0.72 52.24 27.79
C THR A 289 0.03 53.58 27.57
N LEU A 290 -1.14 53.59 26.92
CA LEU A 290 -1.87 54.83 26.64
C LEU A 290 -2.38 55.50 27.92
N ALA A 291 -2.85 54.71 28.89
CA ALA A 291 -3.25 55.21 30.20
C ALA A 291 -2.08 55.81 30.99
N LEU A 292 -0.90 55.18 30.97
CA LEU A 292 0.32 55.72 31.59
C LEU A 292 0.73 57.05 30.94
N ASN A 293 0.68 57.15 29.62
CA ASN A 293 0.98 58.39 28.89
C ASN A 293 -0.02 59.51 29.23
N ALA A 294 -1.30 59.19 29.35
CA ALA A 294 -2.33 60.15 29.77
C ALA A 294 -2.09 60.65 31.20
N LEU A 295 -1.79 59.74 32.15
CA LEU A 295 -1.48 60.11 33.52
C LEU A 295 -0.23 60.99 33.62
N LYS A 296 0.82 60.65 32.85
CA LYS A 296 2.04 61.45 32.77
C LYS A 296 1.76 62.86 32.25
N THR A 297 0.94 62.98 31.22
CA THR A 297 0.53 64.28 30.68
C THR A 297 -0.21 65.11 31.74
N GLN A 298 -1.13 64.50 32.50
CA GLN A 298 -1.84 65.18 33.59
C GLN A 298 -0.90 65.62 34.73
N GLN A 299 0.09 64.80 35.08
CA GLN A 299 1.11 65.16 36.08
C GLN A 299 1.95 66.36 35.61
N ASP A 300 2.34 66.38 34.34
CA ASP A 300 3.13 67.46 33.75
C ASP A 300 2.30 68.78 33.74
N ILE A 301 0.99 68.72 33.42
CA ILE A 301 0.07 69.86 33.54
C ILE A 301 -0.01 70.36 34.99
N ASN A 302 -0.27 69.47 35.95
CA ASN A 302 -0.39 69.85 37.36
C ASN A 302 0.89 70.48 37.91
N THR A 303 2.05 69.97 37.50
CA THR A 303 3.36 70.52 37.90
C THR A 303 3.57 71.92 37.36
N ASN A 304 3.21 72.16 36.09
CA ASN A 304 3.28 73.47 35.47
C ASN A 304 2.33 74.49 36.13
N ASP A 305 1.11 74.08 36.48
CA ASP A 305 0.15 74.95 37.20
C ASP A 305 0.68 75.39 38.57
N VAL A 306 1.26 74.45 39.34
CA VAL A 306 1.89 74.77 40.63
C VAL A 306 3.07 75.72 40.44
N ALA A 307 3.90 75.52 39.42
CA ALA A 307 5.05 76.38 39.14
C ALA A 307 4.63 77.81 38.73
N ILE A 308 3.60 77.95 37.90
CA ILE A 308 3.01 79.25 37.55
C ILE A 308 2.43 79.93 38.80
N ASN A 309 1.68 79.20 39.61
CA ASN A 309 1.09 79.76 40.82
C ASN A 309 2.16 80.20 41.83
N ALA A 310 3.21 79.40 42.04
CA ALA A 310 4.34 79.77 42.89
C ALA A 310 5.08 81.03 42.38
N SER A 311 5.28 81.13 41.06
CA SER A 311 5.90 82.31 40.43
C SER A 311 5.02 83.56 40.55
N ASN A 312 3.71 83.42 40.38
CA ASN A 312 2.75 84.52 40.54
C ASN A 312 2.61 84.96 42.01
N ILE A 313 2.65 84.03 42.97
CA ILE A 313 2.67 84.37 44.40
C ILE A 313 3.98 85.06 44.77
N ALA A 314 5.12 84.60 44.25
CA ALA A 314 6.41 85.26 44.45
C ALA A 314 6.43 86.68 43.83
N ALA A 315 5.78 86.87 42.68
CA ALA A 315 5.57 88.20 42.09
C ALA A 315 4.52 89.04 42.86
N ALA A 316 3.56 88.39 43.53
CA ALA A 316 2.51 89.04 44.33
C ALA A 316 2.90 89.26 45.80
N THR A 317 4.06 88.77 46.26
CA THR A 317 4.77 89.33 47.42
C THR A 317 5.29 90.72 47.09
N LEU A 318 4.34 91.61 46.79
CA LEU A 318 4.49 93.05 46.71
C LEU A 318 4.95 93.49 48.11
N THR A 319 6.20 93.92 48.20
CA THR A 319 6.76 94.44 49.45
C THR A 319 6.05 95.73 49.81
N LEU A 320 5.94 96.00 51.12
CA LEU A 320 5.32 97.24 51.59
C LEU A 320 6.27 98.39 51.26
N ALA A 321 5.81 99.39 50.50
CA ALA A 321 6.63 100.52 50.13
C ALA A 321 7.22 101.22 51.38
N THR A 322 8.48 101.62 51.32
CA THR A 322 9.07 102.45 52.37
C THR A 322 8.52 103.88 52.29
N LEU A 323 8.78 104.70 53.32
CA LEU A 323 8.38 106.11 53.28
C LEU A 323 9.06 106.85 52.11
N ALA A 324 10.33 106.55 51.85
CA ALA A 324 11.08 107.17 50.77
C ALA A 324 10.51 106.82 49.39
N ASP A 325 10.13 105.55 49.19
CA ASP A 325 9.55 105.09 47.92
C ASP A 325 8.16 105.69 47.69
N ALA A 326 7.37 105.85 48.78
CA ALA A 326 6.06 106.50 48.76
C ALA A 326 6.13 107.98 48.36
N GLU A 327 7.17 108.69 48.79
CA GLU A 327 7.40 110.10 48.48
C GLU A 327 7.97 110.32 47.07
N ALA A 328 8.84 109.40 46.62
CA ALA A 328 9.50 109.47 45.31
C ALA A 328 8.59 109.01 44.16
N GLY A 329 7.71 108.02 44.41
CA GLY A 329 6.78 107.49 43.41
C GLY A 329 7.44 106.83 42.20
N THR A 330 8.66 106.30 42.35
CA THR A 330 9.48 105.79 41.25
C THR A 330 9.29 104.30 40.91
N ASP A 331 8.63 103.53 41.78
CA ASP A 331 8.44 102.09 41.62
C ASP A 331 6.95 101.70 41.60
N ASN A 332 6.58 100.82 40.67
CA ASN A 332 5.22 100.29 40.50
C ASN A 332 5.10 98.83 40.97
N SER A 333 6.13 98.31 41.64
CA SER A 333 6.25 96.92 42.11
C SER A 333 6.08 96.76 43.63
N ASP A 334 5.78 97.83 44.36
CA ASP A 334 5.50 97.81 45.81
C ASP A 334 4.06 98.20 46.14
N TYR A 335 3.51 97.62 47.21
CA TYR A 335 2.19 98.02 47.72
C TYR A 335 2.29 99.27 48.58
N MET A 336 1.50 100.29 48.23
CA MET A 336 1.32 101.47 49.07
C MET A 336 0.30 101.22 50.17
N SER A 337 0.75 101.19 51.43
CA SER A 337 -0.19 101.06 52.57
C SER A 337 -0.92 102.39 52.85
N PRO A 338 -2.14 102.37 53.42
CA PRO A 338 -2.85 103.61 53.79
C PRO A 338 -2.04 104.57 54.67
N LEU A 339 -1.18 104.03 55.55
CA LEU A 339 -0.28 104.83 56.39
C LEU A 339 0.82 105.51 55.56
N ARG A 340 1.43 104.81 54.61
CA ARG A 340 2.46 105.37 53.72
C ARG A 340 1.88 106.40 52.76
N THR A 341 0.69 106.14 52.21
CA THR A 341 -0.07 107.13 51.43
C THR A 341 -0.33 108.39 52.25
N PHE A 342 -0.77 108.24 53.50
CA PHE A 342 -1.02 109.37 54.38
C PHE A 342 0.26 110.16 54.66
N GLN A 343 1.37 109.49 54.99
CA GLN A 343 2.66 110.13 55.26
C GLN A 343 3.21 110.89 54.03
N ALA A 344 3.11 110.30 52.83
CA ALA A 344 3.54 110.95 51.59
C ALA A 344 2.65 112.15 51.21
N ILE A 345 1.37 112.14 51.59
CA ILE A 345 0.48 113.31 51.44
C ILE A 345 0.85 114.40 52.44
N ASP A 346 1.15 114.03 53.69
CA ASP A 346 1.49 114.96 54.76
C ASP A 346 2.74 115.79 54.40
N THR A 347 3.76 115.16 53.80
CA THR A 347 4.95 115.85 53.31
C THR A 347 4.70 116.78 52.12
N LYS A 348 3.58 116.62 51.41
CA LYS A 348 3.13 117.56 50.35
C LYS A 348 2.20 118.66 50.88
N THR A 349 1.63 118.51 52.08
CA THR A 349 0.70 119.51 52.66
C THR A 349 1.35 120.75 53.25
N ASP A 350 2.69 120.84 53.25
CA ASP A 350 3.42 122.08 53.58
C ASP A 350 3.17 123.25 52.60
N ASP A 351 2.45 123.01 51.48
CA ASP A 351 1.98 124.08 50.58
C ASP A 351 0.61 124.69 51.01
N THR A 352 0.07 124.31 52.18
CA THR A 352 -1.09 124.97 52.79
C THR A 352 -0.71 126.32 53.42
N LYS A 353 -0.39 127.30 52.56
CA LYS A 353 -0.25 128.70 52.99
C LYS A 353 -1.56 129.21 53.60
N ILE A 354 -1.55 129.41 54.91
CA ILE A 354 -2.64 130.03 55.67
C ILE A 354 -2.83 131.47 55.16
N ALA A 355 -4.07 131.84 54.89
CA ALA A 355 -4.45 133.12 54.30
C ALA A 355 -3.83 134.33 55.02
N THR A 356 -3.00 135.08 54.29
CA THR A 356 -2.74 136.50 54.54
C THR A 356 -3.34 137.29 53.38
N ASP A 357 -3.75 138.53 53.65
CA ASP A 357 -4.75 139.35 52.93
C ASP A 357 -4.45 139.71 51.45
N SER A 358 -3.58 138.96 50.76
CA SER A 358 -3.05 139.29 49.44
C SER A 358 -3.07 138.13 48.41
N LEU A 359 -3.37 136.88 48.75
CA LEU A 359 -3.35 135.77 47.79
C LEU A 359 -4.45 134.74 48.07
N TRP A 360 -5.06 134.22 46.99
CA TRP A 360 -6.13 133.21 47.03
C TRP A 360 -5.71 132.03 47.90
N SER A 361 -6.39 131.89 49.03
CA SER A 361 -6.06 130.93 50.08
C SER A 361 -7.35 130.37 50.65
N SER A 362 -7.31 129.09 51.01
CA SER A 362 -8.41 128.41 51.66
C SER A 362 -8.25 128.53 53.17
N SER A 363 -9.23 129.17 53.83
CA SER A 363 -9.30 129.21 55.30
C SER A 363 -10.11 128.01 55.80
N LYS A 364 -9.61 127.32 56.83
CA LYS A 364 -10.37 126.26 57.50
C LYS A 364 -11.63 126.87 58.13
N ILE A 365 -12.77 126.18 58.01
CA ILE A 365 -14.02 126.60 58.66
C ILE A 365 -13.83 126.46 60.18
N ASN A 366 -13.86 127.57 60.92
CA ASN A 366 -13.90 127.54 62.39
C ASN A 366 -15.26 126.98 62.83
N ALA A 367 -15.24 125.79 63.43
CA ALA A 367 -16.43 125.03 63.84
C ALA A 367 -17.07 125.51 65.17
N GLU A 368 -16.71 126.72 65.63
CA GLU A 368 -17.32 127.43 66.75
C GLU A 368 -17.35 128.92 66.31
N LEU A 369 -18.42 129.72 66.31
CA LEU A 369 -19.60 129.87 67.15
C LEU A 369 -20.67 130.60 66.32
N GLY A 370 -21.95 130.29 66.50
CA GLY A 370 -23.04 130.88 65.72
C GLY A 370 -23.27 132.37 65.98
N VAL A 371 -22.46 133.26 65.40
CA VAL A 371 -22.83 134.60 64.90
C VAL A 371 -21.75 135.05 63.90
N ILE A 372 -22.02 134.98 62.59
CA ILE A 372 -21.34 135.84 61.61
C ILE A 372 -22.21 137.09 61.46
N SER A 373 -21.81 138.16 62.14
CA SER A 373 -22.34 139.50 61.93
C SER A 373 -21.88 140.00 60.56
N THR A 374 -22.80 140.04 59.62
CA THR A 374 -22.65 140.82 58.39
C THR A 374 -22.68 142.31 58.74
N ARG A 375 -21.51 142.96 58.79
CA ARG A 375 -21.43 144.41 58.54
C ARG A 375 -20.83 144.65 57.16
N ARG A 376 -21.71 144.62 56.16
CA ARG A 376 -21.62 145.56 55.04
C ARG A 376 -21.86 146.95 55.65
N ASN A 377 -20.94 147.91 55.49
CA ASN A 377 -21.34 149.32 55.57
C ASN A 377 -21.22 149.98 54.19
N PRO A 378 -22.25 150.71 53.73
CA PRO A 378 -22.38 151.22 52.37
C PRO A 378 -22.07 152.73 52.27
N GLN A 379 -21.88 153.20 51.02
CA GLN A 379 -22.19 154.54 50.47
C GLN A 379 -21.21 155.74 50.64
N LYS A 380 -20.97 156.36 49.46
CA LYS A 380 -20.75 157.78 49.06
C LYS A 380 -19.39 158.44 49.36
N LEU A 381 -18.62 158.88 48.34
CA LEU A 381 -18.79 160.10 47.51
C LEU A 381 -18.88 161.39 48.35
N HIS A 382 -17.72 161.94 48.68
CA HIS A 382 -17.29 163.28 48.27
C HIS A 382 -15.78 163.30 48.07
#